data_AF-A0A7Y2CT37-F1
#
_entry.id   AF-A0A7Y2CT37-F1
#
_cell.length_a   1.000
_cell.length_b   1.000
_cell.length_c   1.000
_cell.angle_alpha   90.00
_cell.angle_beta   90.00
_cell.angle_gamma   90.00
#
_symmetry.space_group_name_H-M   'P 1'
#
loop_
_entity.id
_entity.type
_entity.pdbx_description
1 polymer ?
#
loop_
_entity_poly.entity_id
_entity_poly.type
_entity_poly.pdbx_seq_one_letter_code
_entity_poly.pdbx_strand_id
1 'polypeptide(L)'
;NWYREFEDIQFWSELDFVGVQAYFPLSDQPGPSASALRKGWATHSDKLAAVSRSAGRPVLFTEIGYRSIADAAVEPWKWASRQQAQVTESDNETQANLYTAFFEEVWPQPWFAGACIWRWHTASETRGAVTAIDFTPQGKPSLDIIRSGFLAAR
;
A
#
# COMPACT_ATOMS: atom_id res chain seq x y z
N ASN A 1 -1.22 7.70 -11.71
CA ASN A 1 -0.60 6.93 -10.60
C ASN A 1 0.73 6.42 -11.09
N TRP A 2 1.75 6.47 -10.23
CA TRP A 2 3.18 6.41 -10.58
C TRP A 2 3.80 5.02 -10.38
N TYR A 3 3.00 3.97 -10.53
CA TYR A 3 3.43 2.60 -10.21
C TYR A 3 4.10 1.88 -11.38
N ARG A 4 4.18 2.48 -12.58
CA ARG A 4 4.74 1.82 -13.78
C ARG A 4 6.12 2.34 -14.15
N GLU A 5 6.37 3.61 -13.84
CA GLU A 5 7.52 4.39 -14.26
C GLU A 5 8.83 3.88 -13.64
N PHE A 6 8.77 3.15 -12.53
CA PHE A 6 9.97 2.62 -11.86
C PHE A 6 10.75 1.61 -12.73
N GLU A 7 10.08 0.94 -13.69
CA GLU A 7 10.71 0.02 -14.64
C GLU A 7 11.55 0.78 -15.68
N ASP A 8 11.23 2.05 -15.95
CA ASP A 8 11.83 2.86 -17.04
C ASP A 8 13.01 3.73 -16.58
N ILE A 9 13.22 3.91 -15.28
CA ILE A 9 14.30 4.75 -14.73
C ILE A 9 15.66 4.08 -14.94
N GLN A 10 16.56 4.77 -15.65
CA GLN A 10 17.85 4.22 -16.08
C GLN A 10 19.01 4.48 -15.12
N PHE A 11 18.81 5.30 -14.09
CA PHE A 11 19.87 5.75 -13.18
C PHE A 11 19.75 5.17 -11.76
N TRP A 12 19.01 4.08 -11.57
CA TRP A 12 18.89 3.43 -10.25
C TRP A 12 20.23 3.01 -9.66
N SER A 13 21.22 2.67 -10.49
CA SER A 13 22.56 2.29 -10.03
C SER A 13 23.28 3.40 -9.26
N GLU A 14 22.94 4.66 -9.53
CA GLU A 14 23.50 5.87 -8.92
C GLU A 14 22.83 6.22 -7.57
N LEU A 15 21.79 5.49 -7.17
CA LEU A 15 21.04 5.71 -5.93
C LEU A 15 21.22 4.55 -4.95
N ASP A 16 20.87 4.79 -3.69
CA ASP A 16 20.94 3.76 -2.64
C ASP A 16 19.76 2.77 -2.71
N PHE A 17 18.61 3.22 -3.22
CA PHE A 17 17.36 2.46 -3.29
C PHE A 17 16.62 2.69 -4.60
N VAL A 18 15.86 1.68 -5.04
CA VAL A 18 14.78 1.83 -6.01
C VAL A 18 13.55 2.37 -5.28
N GLY A 19 13.20 3.63 -5.48
CA GLY A 19 12.06 4.28 -4.83
C GLY A 19 10.75 4.05 -5.59
N VAL A 20 9.72 3.55 -4.90
CA VAL A 20 8.41 3.27 -5.52
C VAL A 20 7.26 3.86 -4.69
N GLN A 21 6.29 4.50 -5.34
CA GLN A 21 4.97 4.78 -4.75
C GLN A 21 4.05 3.61 -5.09
N ALA A 22 3.85 2.71 -4.13
CA ALA A 22 3.37 1.35 -4.33
C ALA A 22 1.83 1.23 -4.36
N TYR A 23 1.15 2.08 -5.12
CA TYR A 23 -0.31 2.06 -5.28
C TYR A 23 -0.74 1.11 -6.42
N PHE A 24 -0.31 -0.14 -6.38
CA PHE A 24 -0.60 -1.13 -7.42
C PHE A 24 -2.07 -1.61 -7.37
N PRO A 25 -2.83 -1.65 -8.48
CA PRO A 25 -4.08 -2.40 -8.52
C PRO A 25 -3.85 -3.87 -8.14
N LEU A 26 -4.62 -4.38 -7.17
CA LEU A 26 -4.49 -5.74 -6.64
C LEU A 26 -5.72 -6.61 -6.90
N SER A 27 -6.85 -6.00 -7.23
CA SER A 27 -8.10 -6.70 -7.57
C SER A 27 -8.96 -5.84 -8.49
N ASP A 28 -9.88 -6.46 -9.22
CA ASP A 28 -10.96 -5.79 -9.95
C ASP A 28 -12.31 -5.89 -9.23
N GLN A 29 -12.35 -6.52 -8.04
CA GLN A 29 -13.54 -6.69 -7.22
C GLN A 29 -13.49 -5.84 -5.94
N PRO A 30 -14.65 -5.41 -5.43
CA PRO A 30 -14.75 -4.82 -4.10
C PRO A 30 -14.64 -5.90 -3.01
N GLY A 31 -14.15 -5.53 -1.83
CA GLY A 31 -14.08 -6.42 -0.67
C GLY A 31 -13.20 -7.67 -0.84
N PRO A 32 -12.05 -7.63 -1.54
CA PRO A 32 -11.27 -8.84 -1.76
C PRO A 32 -10.66 -9.35 -0.46
N SER A 33 -10.58 -10.68 -0.34
CA SER A 33 -9.89 -11.33 0.78
C SER A 33 -8.39 -11.09 0.72
N ALA A 34 -7.69 -11.19 1.86
CA ALA A 34 -6.23 -11.09 1.92
C ALA A 34 -5.55 -12.08 0.96
N SER A 35 -6.05 -13.32 0.86
CA SER A 35 -5.51 -14.32 -0.07
C SER A 35 -5.64 -13.92 -1.55
N ALA A 36 -6.76 -13.29 -1.94
CA ALA A 36 -6.93 -12.79 -3.30
C ALA A 36 -5.95 -11.63 -3.58
N LEU A 37 -5.81 -10.71 -2.63
CA LEU A 37 -4.89 -9.57 -2.73
C LEU A 37 -3.42 -9.99 -2.81
N ARG A 38 -3.02 -11.06 -2.13
CA ARG A 38 -1.67 -11.62 -2.26
C ARG A 38 -1.36 -12.10 -3.66
N LYS A 39 -2.33 -12.70 -4.36
CA LYS A 39 -2.17 -13.09 -5.76
C LYS A 39 -1.96 -11.87 -6.66
N GLY A 40 -2.68 -10.78 -6.38
CA GLY A 40 -2.47 -9.49 -7.06
C GLY A 40 -1.06 -8.95 -6.82
N TRP A 41 -0.57 -9.04 -5.58
CA TRP A 41 0.79 -8.63 -5.23
C TRP A 41 1.87 -9.46 -5.91
N ALA A 42 1.71 -10.78 -6.04
CA ALA A 42 2.73 -11.67 -6.61
C ALA A 42 3.24 -11.19 -7.98
N THR A 43 2.33 -10.74 -8.86
CA THR A 43 2.71 -10.22 -10.19
C THR A 43 3.56 -8.95 -10.10
N HIS A 44 3.25 -8.04 -9.18
CA HIS A 44 4.03 -6.81 -9.00
C HIS A 44 5.35 -7.08 -8.26
N SER A 45 5.33 -8.03 -7.31
CA SER A 45 6.49 -8.53 -6.57
C SER A 45 7.59 -9.03 -7.51
N ASP A 46 7.23 -9.81 -8.54
CA ASP A 46 8.18 -10.29 -9.55
C ASP A 46 8.87 -9.16 -10.32
N LYS A 47 8.12 -8.11 -10.68
CA LYS A 47 8.66 -6.94 -11.37
C LYS A 47 9.59 -6.13 -10.48
N LEU A 48 9.19 -5.91 -9.24
CA LEU A 48 10.01 -5.21 -8.24
C LEU A 48 11.32 -5.95 -7.99
N ALA A 49 11.26 -7.28 -7.86
CA ALA A 49 12.44 -8.13 -7.76
C ALA A 49 13.35 -8.02 -8.99
N ALA A 50 12.78 -7.97 -10.20
CA ALA A 50 13.54 -7.83 -11.44
C ALA A 50 14.27 -6.48 -11.49
N VAL A 51 13.58 -5.38 -11.19
CA VAL A 51 14.20 -4.05 -11.16
C VAL A 51 15.29 -3.98 -10.09
N SER A 52 15.02 -4.50 -8.89
CA SER A 52 16.02 -4.58 -7.80
C SER A 52 17.30 -5.29 -8.24
N ARG A 53 17.16 -6.46 -8.89
CA ARG A 53 18.30 -7.22 -9.42
C ARG A 53 19.04 -6.44 -10.51
N SER A 54 18.33 -5.81 -11.43
CA SER A 54 18.95 -5.05 -12.54
C SER A 54 19.72 -3.82 -12.04
N ALA A 55 19.19 -3.14 -11.02
CA ALA A 55 19.80 -1.96 -10.42
C ALA A 55 20.94 -2.29 -9.45
N GLY A 56 20.95 -3.52 -8.91
CA GLY A 56 21.82 -3.88 -7.79
C GLY A 56 21.45 -3.13 -6.49
N ARG A 57 20.20 -2.69 -6.36
CA ARG A 57 19.69 -1.89 -5.24
C ARG A 57 18.40 -2.48 -4.67
N PRO A 58 18.21 -2.46 -3.34
CA PRO A 58 16.95 -2.90 -2.76
C PRO A 58 15.83 -1.87 -3.04
N VAL A 59 14.58 -2.35 -3.02
CA VAL A 59 13.39 -1.52 -3.26
C VAL A 59 12.90 -0.93 -1.94
N LEU A 60 12.66 0.37 -1.92
CA LEU A 60 12.00 1.08 -0.84
C LEU A 60 10.64 1.58 -1.32
N PHE A 61 9.57 1.19 -0.64
CA PHE A 61 8.28 1.83 -0.87
C PHE A 61 8.29 3.20 -0.20
N THR A 62 8.58 4.22 -0.99
CA THR A 62 8.52 5.62 -0.58
C THR A 62 7.13 6.04 -0.14
N GLU A 63 6.08 5.38 -0.68
CA GLU A 63 4.71 5.47 -0.18
C GLU A 63 3.99 4.14 -0.41
N ILE A 64 3.18 3.72 0.56
CA ILE A 64 2.13 2.71 0.40
C ILE A 64 0.94 3.09 1.29
N GLY A 65 -0.28 3.00 0.77
CA GLY A 65 -1.47 3.29 1.56
C GLY A 65 -2.73 2.85 0.86
N TYR A 66 -3.78 2.63 1.66
CA TYR A 66 -5.10 2.24 1.16
C TYR A 66 -6.19 2.96 1.93
N ARG A 67 -7.23 3.39 1.22
CA ARG A 67 -8.46 3.91 1.84
C ARG A 67 -9.27 2.80 2.49
N SER A 68 -10.11 3.16 3.45
CA SER A 68 -11.03 2.23 4.11
C SER A 68 -12.37 2.16 3.37
N ILE A 69 -12.34 1.63 2.16
CA ILE A 69 -13.50 1.45 1.26
C ILE A 69 -13.37 0.13 0.50
N ALA A 70 -14.50 -0.43 0.07
CA ALA A 70 -14.53 -1.77 -0.52
C ALA A 70 -13.72 -1.89 -1.83
N ASP A 71 -13.65 -0.84 -2.64
CA ASP A 71 -12.95 -0.82 -3.93
C ASP A 71 -11.50 -0.30 -3.85
N ALA A 72 -10.93 -0.16 -2.64
CA ALA A 72 -9.58 0.37 -2.43
C ALA A 72 -8.47 -0.44 -3.14
N ALA A 73 -8.74 -1.69 -3.51
CA ALA A 73 -7.82 -2.56 -4.25
C ALA A 73 -7.81 -2.31 -5.77
N VAL A 74 -8.84 -1.64 -6.30
CA VAL A 74 -9.04 -1.42 -7.74
C VAL A 74 -8.22 -0.21 -8.21
N GLU A 75 -8.40 0.93 -7.55
CA GLU A 75 -7.65 2.16 -7.80
C GLU A 75 -7.05 2.71 -6.49
N PRO A 76 -5.99 2.09 -5.93
CA PRO A 76 -5.50 2.44 -4.58
C PRO A 76 -5.05 3.88 -4.39
N TRP A 77 -4.69 4.58 -5.47
CA TRP A 77 -4.28 5.99 -5.44
C TRP A 77 -5.44 6.98 -5.36
N LYS A 78 -6.68 6.51 -5.54
CA LYS A 78 -7.81 7.40 -5.82
C LYS A 78 -8.38 8.03 -4.56
N TRP A 79 -8.30 9.35 -4.52
CA TRP A 79 -8.98 10.17 -3.53
C TRP A 79 -10.46 10.35 -3.86
N ALA A 80 -11.30 10.37 -2.83
CA ALA A 80 -12.68 10.82 -2.98
C ALA A 80 -12.76 12.34 -2.89
N SER A 81 -13.69 12.93 -3.63
CA SER A 81 -14.11 14.31 -3.36
C SER A 81 -14.80 14.39 -1.99
N ARG A 82 -14.88 15.57 -1.38
CA ARG A 82 -15.58 15.73 -0.09
C ARG A 82 -17.04 15.27 -0.14
N GLN A 83 -17.72 15.51 -1.26
CA GLN A 83 -19.11 15.09 -1.45
C GLN A 83 -19.23 13.57 -1.54
N GLN A 84 -18.32 12.92 -2.30
CA GLN A 84 -18.25 11.46 -2.36
C GLN A 84 -17.98 10.89 -0.96
N ALA A 85 -17.04 11.48 -0.21
CA ALA A 85 -16.68 11.00 1.11
C ALA A 85 -17.80 11.04 2.15
N GLN A 86 -18.84 11.86 1.94
CA GLN A 86 -20.01 11.92 2.82
C GLN A 86 -21.01 10.79 2.58
N VAL A 87 -20.99 10.17 1.40
CA VAL A 87 -21.94 9.13 0.99
C VAL A 87 -21.28 7.76 0.81
N THR A 88 -19.95 7.70 0.74
CA THR A 88 -19.20 6.44 0.66
C THR A 88 -19.20 5.74 2.00
N GLU A 89 -19.61 4.48 2.01
CA GLU A 89 -19.54 3.62 3.18
C GLU A 89 -18.10 3.23 3.49
N SER A 90 -17.77 3.21 4.78
CA SER A 90 -16.47 2.76 5.25
C SER A 90 -16.38 1.24 5.22
N ASP A 91 -15.26 0.74 4.74
CA ASP A 91 -14.89 -0.67 4.81
C ASP A 91 -13.47 -0.80 5.40
N ASN A 92 -13.43 -1.01 6.72
CA ASN A 92 -12.19 -1.18 7.46
C ASN A 92 -11.57 -2.56 7.27
N GLU A 93 -12.36 -3.57 6.90
CA GLU A 93 -11.89 -4.93 6.67
C GLU A 93 -11.07 -4.99 5.38
N THR A 94 -11.54 -4.35 4.30
CA THR A 94 -10.78 -4.24 3.06
C THR A 94 -9.41 -3.58 3.30
N GLN A 95 -9.36 -2.48 4.07
CA GLN A 95 -8.07 -1.85 4.41
C GLN A 95 -7.16 -2.79 5.20
N ALA A 96 -7.70 -3.54 6.17
CA ALA A 96 -6.94 -4.51 6.94
C ALA A 96 -6.39 -5.64 6.04
N ASN A 97 -7.22 -6.20 5.15
CA ASN A 97 -6.84 -7.24 4.21
C ASN A 97 -5.73 -6.78 3.24
N LEU A 98 -5.76 -5.52 2.80
CA LEU A 98 -4.72 -4.92 1.97
C LEU A 98 -3.37 -4.86 2.67
N TYR A 99 -3.33 -4.45 3.95
CA TYR A 99 -2.10 -4.46 4.72
C TYR A 99 -1.63 -5.88 5.06
N THR A 100 -2.55 -6.80 5.39
CA THR A 100 -2.21 -8.21 5.61
C THR A 100 -1.54 -8.80 4.38
N ALA A 101 -2.11 -8.60 3.20
CA ALA A 101 -1.53 -9.09 1.95
C ALA A 101 -0.14 -8.49 1.66
N PHE A 102 0.05 -7.19 1.91
CA PHE A 102 1.36 -6.55 1.78
C PHE A 102 2.41 -7.18 2.72
N PHE A 103 2.08 -7.35 4.00
CA PHE A 103 3.01 -7.92 4.98
C PHE A 103 3.29 -9.41 4.77
N GLU A 104 2.34 -10.17 4.21
CA GLU A 104 2.58 -11.58 3.90
C GLU A 104 3.35 -11.80 2.59
N GLU A 105 3.16 -10.94 1.59
CA GLU A 105 3.71 -11.17 0.25
C GLU A 105 5.01 -10.42 -0.03
N VAL A 106 5.09 -9.14 0.37
CA VAL A 106 6.18 -8.24 -0.01
C VAL A 106 7.19 -8.06 1.13
N TRP A 107 6.72 -7.91 2.37
CA TRP A 107 7.59 -7.68 3.52
C TRP A 107 8.72 -8.71 3.74
N PRO A 108 8.50 -10.04 3.57
CA PRO A 108 9.56 -11.03 3.81
C PRO A 108 10.56 -11.13 2.64
N GLN A 109 10.36 -10.37 1.56
CA GLN A 109 11.19 -10.51 0.37
C GLN A 109 12.60 -9.92 0.59
N PRO A 110 13.67 -10.64 0.20
CA PRO A 110 15.05 -10.20 0.45
C PRO A 110 15.47 -8.97 -0.35
N TRP A 111 14.77 -8.67 -1.45
CA TRP A 111 15.01 -7.48 -2.28
C TRP A 111 14.35 -6.21 -1.71
N PHE A 112 13.54 -6.34 -0.65
CA PHE A 112 12.73 -5.23 -0.13
C PHE A 112 13.40 -4.58 1.08
N ALA A 113 13.56 -3.25 1.06
CA ALA A 113 14.19 -2.47 2.12
C ALA A 113 13.20 -2.05 3.23
N GLY A 114 11.95 -1.78 2.88
CA GLY A 114 10.93 -1.30 3.82
C GLY A 114 9.90 -0.40 3.16
N ALA A 115 9.06 0.24 3.97
CA ALA A 115 7.94 1.05 3.49
C ALA A 115 7.65 2.25 4.38
N CYS A 116 7.21 3.35 3.75
CA CYS A 116 6.60 4.50 4.41
C CYS A 116 5.08 4.46 4.23
N ILE A 117 4.34 4.40 5.33
CA ILE A 117 2.87 4.30 5.30
C ILE A 117 2.24 5.66 5.06
N TRP A 118 1.42 5.75 4.01
CA TRP A 118 0.54 6.87 3.72
C TRP A 118 -0.86 6.59 4.31
N ARG A 119 -1.35 7.35 5.28
CA ARG A 119 -0.71 8.47 5.97
C ARG A 119 -1.08 8.50 7.43
N TRP A 120 -0.31 9.25 8.21
CA TRP A 120 -0.63 9.57 9.59
C TRP A 120 -1.15 11.00 9.69
N HIS A 121 -2.26 11.20 10.40
CA HIS A 121 -2.84 12.51 10.67
C HIS A 121 -2.27 13.11 11.95
N THR A 122 -2.14 14.43 11.95
CA THR A 122 -1.90 15.20 13.17
C THR A 122 -3.15 15.21 14.05
N ALA A 123 -2.99 15.52 15.34
CA ALA A 123 -4.11 15.54 16.29
C ALA A 123 -5.29 16.44 15.86
N SER A 124 -5.04 17.48 15.05
CA SER A 124 -6.07 18.39 14.55
C SER A 124 -6.95 17.82 13.44
N GLU A 125 -6.52 16.74 12.77
CA GLU A 125 -7.15 16.19 11.58
C GLU A 125 -8.00 14.92 11.84
N THR A 126 -8.07 14.42 13.09
CA THR A 126 -8.58 13.07 13.40
C THR A 126 -10.11 12.93 13.54
N ARG A 127 -10.91 13.85 12.96
CA ARG A 127 -12.38 13.82 13.15
C ARG A 127 -13.16 13.98 11.83
N GLY A 128 -14.12 13.08 11.58
CA GLY A 128 -15.17 13.24 10.58
C GLY A 128 -15.33 12.09 9.57
N ALA A 129 -16.32 12.21 8.69
CA ALA A 129 -16.64 11.20 7.66
C ALA A 129 -15.45 10.94 6.70
N VAL A 130 -14.68 11.98 6.35
CA VAL A 130 -13.47 11.83 5.55
C VAL A 130 -12.51 10.86 6.22
N THR A 131 -12.17 11.07 7.50
CA THR A 131 -11.24 10.19 8.23
C THR A 131 -11.70 8.74 8.34
N ALA A 132 -13.02 8.50 8.33
CA ALA A 132 -13.56 7.14 8.37
C ALA A 132 -13.14 6.34 7.13
N ILE A 133 -13.13 6.97 5.95
CA ILE A 133 -12.83 6.31 4.67
C ILE A 133 -11.45 6.65 4.09
N ASP A 134 -10.70 7.55 4.71
CA ASP A 134 -9.39 8.01 4.22
C ASP A 134 -8.29 6.96 4.43
N PHE A 135 -7.09 7.26 3.94
CA PHE A 135 -5.90 6.42 3.98
C PHE A 135 -5.37 6.10 5.38
N THR A 136 -5.69 6.92 6.39
CA THR A 136 -5.14 6.72 7.73
C THR A 136 -5.55 5.36 8.31
N PRO A 137 -4.63 4.63 8.98
CA PRO A 137 -4.97 3.47 9.78
C PRO A 137 -5.40 3.84 11.22
N GLN A 138 -5.29 5.11 11.63
CA GLN A 138 -5.55 5.52 13.02
C GLN A 138 -6.98 5.15 13.46
N GLY A 139 -7.08 4.41 14.57
CA GLY A 139 -8.36 3.96 15.11
C GLY A 139 -9.03 2.83 14.31
N LYS A 140 -8.33 2.22 13.35
CA LYS A 140 -8.84 1.15 12.49
C LYS A 140 -8.09 -0.15 12.73
N PRO A 141 -8.68 -1.33 12.41
CA PRO A 141 -8.02 -2.63 12.55
C PRO A 141 -6.68 -2.75 11.81
N SER A 142 -6.54 -2.03 10.69
CA SER A 142 -5.29 -1.95 9.91
C SER A 142 -4.09 -1.47 10.72
N LEU A 143 -4.29 -0.65 11.76
CA LEU A 143 -3.19 -0.20 12.63
C LEU A 143 -2.50 -1.37 13.34
N ASP A 144 -3.26 -2.33 13.85
CA ASP A 144 -2.68 -3.47 14.57
C ASP A 144 -1.98 -4.44 13.61
N ILE A 145 -2.48 -4.56 12.37
CA ILE A 145 -1.79 -5.29 11.30
C ILE A 145 -0.46 -4.61 10.98
N ILE A 146 -0.45 -3.28 10.79
CA ILE A 146 0.77 -2.51 10.51
C ILE A 146 1.77 -2.63 11.65
N ARG A 147 1.31 -2.47 12.90
CA ARG A 147 2.15 -2.63 14.09
C ARG A 147 2.78 -4.02 14.13
N SER A 148 1.99 -5.07 13.94
CA SER A 148 2.49 -6.45 14.00
C SER A 148 3.46 -6.74 12.88
N GLY A 149 3.18 -6.28 11.66
CA GLY A 149 4.05 -6.46 10.51
C GLY A 149 5.42 -5.81 10.68
N PHE A 150 5.47 -4.58 11.22
CA PHE A 150 6.75 -3.92 11.51
C PHE A 150 7.53 -4.53 12.69
N LEU A 151 6.83 -5.12 13.67
CA LEU A 151 7.46 -5.79 14.82
C LEU A 151 7.92 -7.21 14.50
N ALA A 152 7.38 -7.85 13.46
CA ALA A 152 7.85 -9.15 13.01
C ALA A 152 9.29 -9.03 12.48
N ALA A 153 10.19 -9.87 13.01
CA ALA A 153 11.56 -9.96 12.51
C ALA A 153 11.57 -10.34 11.02
N ARG A 154 12.44 -9.69 10.24
CA ARG A 154 12.65 -9.96 8.81
C ARG A 154 13.75 -11.00 8.62
#